data_AF-A0D803-F1
#
_entry.id   AF-A0D803-F1
#
_cell.length_a   1.000
_cell.length_b   1.000
_cell.length_c   1.000
_cell.angle_alpha   90.00
_cell.angle_beta   90.00
_cell.angle_gamma   90.00
#
_symmetry.space_group_name_H-M   'P 1'
#
loop_
_entity.id
_entity.type
_entity.pdbx_description
1 polymer ?
#
loop_
_entity_poly.entity_id
_entity_poly.type
_entity_poly.pdbx_seq_one_letter_code
_entity_poly.pdbx_strand_id
1 'polypeptide(L)'
;MPSYLLQNGITMGSIIFNMFHTFQPRGKDVGNLQKLLDERLLARQARQLGICPIREELLSQCFDEIIRQVTIDCPERGLLLMRVRDELKMTIAAYQTLYNSSVTFGMRKQLQAEMGKSELEEKIVQLEQRKQKLEEKRIDLLNKKDSLDKKIKERNQIEEQKRKQEIEFLKYQGQHLEAFLKSVQPELK
;
A
#
# COMPACT_ATOMS: atom_id res chain seq x y z
N MET A 1 -12.51 4.23 -23.22
CA MET A 1 -12.06 5.42 -24.00
C MET A 1 -10.69 5.82 -23.47
N PRO A 2 -9.63 5.97 -24.28
CA PRO A 2 -9.37 5.49 -25.66
C PRO A 2 -8.23 4.43 -25.68
N SER A 3 -8.20 3.35 -26.47
CA SER A 3 -8.38 3.21 -27.93
C SER A 3 -7.34 3.98 -28.75
N TYR A 4 -6.07 3.55 -28.77
CA TYR A 4 -5.13 3.95 -29.84
C TYR A 4 -4.17 2.82 -30.27
N LEU A 5 -4.47 2.33 -31.48
CA LEU A 5 -3.51 2.09 -32.57
C LEU A 5 -2.62 0.84 -32.52
N LEU A 6 -3.26 -0.28 -32.90
CA LEU A 6 -2.74 -1.16 -33.94
C LEU A 6 -2.52 -0.35 -35.23
N GLN A 7 -1.29 0.10 -35.47
CA GLN A 7 -0.83 0.39 -36.83
C GLN A 7 0.69 0.39 -36.81
N ASN A 8 1.27 -0.72 -37.27
CA ASN A 8 2.41 -0.76 -38.17
C ASN A 8 2.73 -2.22 -38.47
N GLY A 9 2.00 -2.77 -39.43
CA GLY A 9 2.54 -3.82 -40.26
C GLY A 9 3.76 -3.26 -40.97
N ILE A 10 4.94 -3.68 -40.52
CA ILE A 10 6.18 -3.54 -41.26
C ILE A 10 6.66 -4.96 -41.49
N THR A 11 6.25 -5.50 -42.64
CA THR A 11 7.00 -6.54 -43.34
C THR A 11 8.41 -6.01 -43.59
N MET A 12 9.34 -6.31 -42.70
CA MET A 12 10.75 -6.21 -43.03
C MET A 12 11.38 -7.47 -42.47
N GLY A 13 11.63 -8.41 -43.37
CA GLY A 13 12.71 -9.37 -43.16
C GLY A 13 13.92 -8.55 -42.73
N SER A 14 14.24 -8.62 -41.44
CA SER A 14 15.44 -8.02 -40.91
C SER A 14 16.57 -8.71 -41.63
N ILE A 15 17.09 -8.04 -42.64
CA ILE A 15 18.40 -8.29 -43.22
C ILE A 15 19.33 -8.28 -42.02
N ILE A 16 19.65 -9.47 -41.51
CA ILE A 16 20.78 -9.67 -40.60
C ILE A 16 21.97 -9.32 -41.48
N PHE A 17 22.33 -8.05 -41.51
CA PHE A 17 23.54 -7.59 -42.15
C PHE A 17 24.67 -8.14 -41.28
N ASN A 18 25.10 -9.37 -41.57
CA ASN A 18 26.23 -10.02 -40.93
C ASN A 18 27.47 -9.19 -41.24
N MET A 19 27.78 -8.25 -40.35
CA MET A 19 28.76 -7.19 -40.57
C MET A 19 30.11 -7.52 -39.93
N PHE A 20 30.26 -8.70 -39.32
CA PHE A 20 31.52 -9.26 -38.84
C PHE A 20 31.84 -10.47 -39.72
N HIS A 21 32.41 -10.25 -40.90
CA HIS A 21 32.96 -11.31 -41.73
C HIS A 21 34.37 -10.89 -42.15
N THR A 22 35.39 -11.57 -41.61
CA THR A 22 36.77 -11.44 -42.09
C THR A 22 37.11 -12.61 -43.01
N PHE A 23 37.84 -12.34 -44.09
CA PHE A 23 38.23 -13.38 -45.05
C PHE A 23 39.53 -14.07 -44.57
N GLN A 24 39.38 -15.31 -44.07
CA GLN A 24 40.41 -16.25 -43.56
C GLN A 24 41.19 -15.83 -42.29
N PRO A 25 41.63 -16.79 -41.44
CA PRO A 25 42.29 -16.48 -40.18
C PRO A 25 43.78 -16.23 -40.38
N ARG A 26 44.22 -14.97 -40.30
CA ARG A 26 45.61 -14.60 -40.00
C ARG A 26 45.63 -13.89 -38.65
N GLY A 27 46.72 -13.99 -37.90
CA GLY A 27 46.85 -13.36 -36.57
C GLY A 27 46.61 -11.83 -36.54
N LYS A 28 46.58 -11.16 -37.70
CA LYS A 28 46.19 -9.74 -37.85
C LYS A 28 44.67 -9.51 -37.78
N ASP A 29 43.84 -10.54 -37.98
CA ASP A 29 42.38 -10.41 -38.11
C ASP A 29 41.67 -10.33 -36.76
N VAL A 30 42.24 -10.91 -35.69
CA VAL A 30 41.68 -10.81 -34.33
C VAL A 30 41.79 -9.38 -33.79
N GLY A 31 42.91 -8.71 -34.03
CA GLY A 31 43.09 -7.30 -33.64
C GLY A 31 42.17 -6.35 -34.41
N ASN A 32 41.87 -6.67 -35.67
CA ASN A 32 40.91 -5.91 -36.48
C ASN A 32 39.46 -6.15 -36.00
N LEU A 33 39.14 -7.39 -35.62
CA LEU A 33 37.82 -7.72 -35.06
C LEU A 33 37.56 -6.96 -33.76
N GLN A 34 38.57 -6.88 -32.88
CA GLN A 34 38.48 -6.11 -31.65
C GLN A 34 38.25 -4.62 -31.91
N LYS A 35 39.04 -4.00 -32.80
CA LYS A 35 38.88 -2.58 -33.16
C LYS A 35 37.49 -2.29 -33.73
N LEU A 36 37.01 -3.15 -34.63
CA LEU A 36 35.68 -3.00 -35.22
C LEU A 36 34.55 -3.14 -34.19
N LEU A 37 34.70 -4.04 -33.22
CA LEU A 37 33.76 -4.17 -32.11
C LEU A 37 33.78 -2.90 -31.24
N ASP A 38 34.96 -2.40 -30.87
CA ASP A 38 35.10 -1.20 -30.05
C ASP A 38 34.51 0.03 -30.74
N GLU A 39 34.80 0.23 -32.03
CA GLU A 39 34.22 1.29 -32.86
C GLU A 39 32.70 1.20 -32.91
N ARG A 40 32.13 -0.01 -33.06
CA ARG A 40 30.68 -0.20 -33.10
C ARG A 40 30.01 -0.01 -31.75
N LEU A 41 30.66 -0.43 -30.66
CA LEU A 41 30.17 -0.20 -29.30
C LEU A 41 30.11 1.30 -29.01
N LEU A 42 31.12 2.06 -29.43
CA LEU A 42 31.14 3.52 -29.32
C LEU A 42 30.09 4.18 -30.23
N ALA A 43 30.04 3.79 -31.52
CA ALA A 43 29.13 4.37 -32.49
C ALA A 43 27.65 4.16 -32.12
N ARG A 44 27.31 2.97 -31.58
CA ARG A 44 25.95 2.66 -31.10
C ARG A 44 25.72 3.05 -29.64
N GLN A 45 26.67 3.72 -28.99
CA GLN A 45 26.58 4.19 -27.61
C GLN A 45 26.14 3.10 -26.62
N ALA A 46 26.78 1.93 -26.70
CA ALA A 46 26.49 0.83 -25.80
C ALA A 46 26.86 1.19 -24.35
N ARG A 47 26.03 0.75 -23.39
CA ARG A 47 26.30 0.97 -21.96
C ARG A 47 27.49 0.13 -21.50
N GLN A 48 28.42 0.78 -20.81
CA GLN A 48 29.60 0.16 -20.19
C GLN A 48 29.23 -0.78 -19.03
N LEU A 49 28.20 -0.42 -18.26
CA LEU A 49 27.76 -1.17 -17.07
C LEU A 49 26.29 -1.59 -17.18
N GLY A 50 25.96 -2.72 -16.56
CA GLY A 50 24.61 -3.29 -16.52
C GLY A 50 24.17 -4.00 -17.82
N ILE A 51 22.89 -4.38 -17.87
CA ILE A 51 22.30 -5.09 -19.02
C ILE A 51 22.10 -4.09 -20.18
N CYS A 52 22.65 -4.43 -21.35
CA CYS A 52 22.58 -3.59 -22.54
C CYS A 52 22.32 -4.45 -23.79
N PRO A 53 21.17 -4.27 -24.47
CA PRO A 53 20.80 -5.10 -25.62
C PRO A 53 21.73 -4.88 -26.82
N ILE A 54 22.18 -3.65 -27.03
CA ILE A 54 23.13 -3.31 -28.11
C ILE A 54 24.45 -4.05 -27.93
N ARG A 55 24.95 -4.11 -26.68
CA ARG A 55 26.18 -4.82 -26.35
C ARG A 55 26.00 -6.33 -26.51
N GLU A 56 24.88 -6.88 -26.05
CA GLU A 56 24.55 -8.29 -26.21
C GLU A 56 24.50 -8.71 -27.68
N GLU A 57 23.85 -7.90 -28.53
CA GLU A 57 23.78 -8.13 -29.97
C GLU A 57 25.17 -8.12 -30.62
N LEU A 58 25.96 -7.07 -30.38
CA LEU A 58 27.30 -6.93 -30.96
C LEU A 58 28.25 -8.05 -30.50
N LEU A 59 28.19 -8.41 -29.21
CA LEU A 59 28.98 -9.52 -28.67
C LEU A 59 28.53 -10.86 -29.22
N SER A 60 27.23 -11.10 -29.42
CA SER A 60 26.75 -12.33 -30.05
C SER A 60 27.30 -12.47 -31.47
N GLN A 61 27.27 -11.38 -32.26
CA GLN A 61 27.82 -11.41 -33.63
C GLN A 61 29.33 -11.63 -33.64
N CYS A 62 30.08 -11.00 -32.73
CA CYS A 62 31.51 -11.27 -32.58
C CYS A 62 31.79 -12.71 -32.16
N PHE A 63 30.98 -13.27 -31.27
CA PHE A 63 31.13 -14.66 -30.83
C PHE A 63 30.88 -15.65 -31.97
N ASP A 64 29.88 -15.38 -32.81
CA ASP A 64 29.61 -16.19 -34.01
C ASP A 64 30.78 -16.13 -35.02
N GLU A 65 31.39 -14.95 -35.18
CA GLU A 65 32.59 -14.79 -36.02
C GLU A 65 33.82 -15.52 -35.44
N ILE A 66 33.99 -15.52 -34.11
CA ILE A 66 35.03 -16.32 -33.43
C ILE A 66 34.80 -17.81 -33.67
N ILE A 67 33.56 -18.30 -33.50
CA ILE A 67 33.21 -19.70 -33.78
C ILE A 67 33.53 -20.03 -35.23
N ARG A 68 33.20 -19.16 -36.18
CA ARG A 68 33.51 -19.36 -37.60
C ARG A 68 35.02 -19.49 -37.84
N GLN A 69 35.84 -18.59 -37.30
CA GLN A 69 37.30 -18.65 -37.42
C GLN A 69 37.87 -19.94 -36.81
N VAL A 70 37.42 -20.28 -35.60
CA VAL A 70 37.82 -21.51 -34.91
C VAL A 70 37.43 -22.77 -35.68
N THR A 71 36.25 -22.76 -36.31
CA THR A 71 35.75 -23.90 -37.11
C THR A 71 36.58 -24.13 -38.37
N ILE A 72 37.13 -23.06 -38.96
CA ILE A 72 38.08 -23.16 -40.09
C ILE A 72 39.38 -23.84 -39.65
N ASP A 73 39.87 -23.53 -38.45
CA ASP A 73 41.10 -24.15 -37.92
C ASP A 73 40.87 -25.62 -37.52
N CYS A 74 39.80 -25.88 -36.77
CA CYS A 74 39.44 -27.20 -36.26
C CYS A 74 37.91 -27.28 -36.05
N PRO A 75 37.20 -28.07 -36.87
CA PRO A 75 35.73 -28.10 -36.84
C PRO A 75 35.18 -28.69 -35.54
N GLU A 76 35.88 -29.63 -34.90
CA GLU A 76 35.49 -30.24 -33.63
C GLU A 76 35.46 -29.19 -32.50
N ARG A 77 36.45 -28.29 -32.47
CA ARG A 77 36.53 -27.20 -31.51
C ARG A 77 35.41 -26.18 -31.75
N GLY A 78 35.11 -25.88 -33.01
CA GLY A 78 33.99 -25.02 -33.40
C GLY A 78 32.64 -25.57 -32.94
N LEU A 79 32.40 -26.87 -33.14
CA LEU A 79 31.20 -27.56 -32.69
C LEU A 79 31.01 -27.50 -31.17
N LEU A 80 32.08 -27.69 -30.40
CA LEU A 80 32.03 -27.58 -28.94
C LEU A 80 31.68 -26.16 -28.49
N LEU A 81 32.32 -25.13 -29.06
CA LEU A 81 32.02 -23.73 -28.74
C LEU A 81 30.56 -23.35 -29.07
N MET A 82 30.04 -23.86 -30.19
CA MET A 82 28.64 -23.66 -30.57
C MET A 82 27.67 -24.25 -29.54
N ARG A 83 27.95 -25.47 -29.04
CA ARG A 83 27.12 -26.10 -27.99
C ARG A 83 27.14 -25.31 -26.69
N VAL A 84 28.32 -24.87 -26.25
CA VAL A 84 28.46 -24.04 -25.04
C VAL A 84 27.71 -22.71 -25.18
N ARG A 85 27.78 -22.07 -26.36
CA ARG A 85 27.00 -20.85 -26.65
C ARG A 85 25.51 -21.08 -26.49
N ASP A 86 25.00 -22.17 -27.05
CA ASP A 86 23.56 -22.46 -27.06
C ASP A 86 23.06 -22.81 -25.65
N GLU A 87 23.85 -23.54 -24.87
CA GLU A 87 23.57 -23.79 -23.45
C GLU A 87 23.51 -22.47 -22.65
N LEU A 88 24.49 -21.57 -22.81
CA LEU A 88 24.48 -20.26 -22.15
C LEU A 88 23.25 -19.43 -22.54
N LYS A 89 22.85 -19.43 -23.82
CA LYS A 89 21.62 -18.76 -24.29
C LYS A 89 20.38 -19.35 -23.62
N MET A 90 20.29 -20.67 -23.49
CA MET A 90 19.19 -21.33 -22.77
C MET A 90 19.18 -20.94 -21.29
N THR A 91 20.33 -20.92 -20.62
CA THR A 91 20.43 -20.50 -19.21
C THR A 91 20.01 -19.06 -19.00
N ILE A 92 20.43 -18.13 -19.87
CA ILE A 92 20.02 -16.72 -19.81
C ILE A 92 18.50 -16.59 -19.99
N ALA A 93 17.92 -17.29 -20.96
CA ALA A 93 16.47 -17.28 -21.18
C ALA A 93 15.68 -17.83 -19.97
N ALA A 94 16.20 -18.87 -19.32
CA ALA A 94 15.62 -19.40 -18.09
C ALA A 94 15.66 -18.37 -16.95
N TYR A 95 16.79 -17.67 -16.76
CA TYR A 95 16.89 -16.60 -15.76
C TYR A 95 15.97 -15.41 -16.06
N GLN A 96 15.84 -15.00 -17.32
CA GLN A 96 14.90 -13.96 -17.73
C GLN A 96 13.45 -14.34 -17.39
N THR A 97 13.07 -15.59 -17.66
CA THR A 97 11.73 -16.12 -17.35
C THR A 97 11.48 -16.15 -15.83
N LEU A 98 12.48 -16.58 -15.06
CA LEU A 98 12.40 -16.60 -13.59
C LEU A 98 12.25 -15.18 -13.04
N TYR A 99 13.06 -14.23 -13.51
CA TYR A 99 13.00 -12.83 -13.10
C TYR A 99 11.62 -12.22 -13.40
N ASN A 100 11.11 -12.40 -14.62
CA ASN A 100 9.78 -11.91 -15.01
C ASN A 100 8.68 -12.50 -14.12
N SER A 101 8.80 -13.79 -13.78
CA SER A 101 7.88 -14.45 -12.85
C SER A 101 7.97 -13.87 -11.44
N SER A 102 9.17 -13.59 -10.93
CA SER A 102 9.38 -12.96 -9.63
C SER A 102 8.80 -11.54 -9.56
N VAL A 103 9.02 -10.72 -10.59
CA VAL A 103 8.45 -9.37 -10.67
C VAL A 103 6.92 -9.44 -10.70
N THR A 104 6.35 -10.33 -11.51
CA THR A 104 4.90 -10.53 -11.59
C THR A 104 4.32 -10.97 -10.24
N PHE A 105 5.00 -11.87 -9.54
CA PHE A 105 4.59 -12.30 -8.20
C PHE A 105 4.59 -11.14 -7.21
N GLY A 106 5.65 -10.31 -7.20
CA GLY A 106 5.73 -9.11 -6.36
C GLY A 106 4.57 -8.14 -6.61
N MET A 107 4.28 -7.85 -7.88
CA MET A 107 3.17 -6.98 -8.27
C MET A 107 1.81 -7.53 -7.81
N ARG A 108 1.57 -8.84 -7.97
CA ARG A 108 0.33 -9.49 -7.49
C ARG A 108 0.19 -9.38 -5.98
N LYS A 109 1.28 -9.54 -5.24
CA LYS A 109 1.26 -9.45 -3.78
C LYS A 109 1.00 -8.02 -3.30
N GLN A 110 1.57 -7.03 -3.98
CA GLN A 110 1.27 -5.62 -3.70
C GLN A 110 -0.22 -5.33 -3.93
N LEU A 111 -0.76 -5.73 -5.08
CA LEU A 111 -2.18 -5.54 -5.38
C LEU A 111 -3.07 -6.24 -4.35
N GLN A 112 -2.74 -7.48 -3.98
CA GLN A 112 -3.47 -8.24 -2.95
C GLN A 112 -3.47 -7.53 -1.59
N ALA A 113 -2.40 -6.82 -1.23
CA ALA A 113 -2.32 -6.06 0.02
C ALA A 113 -3.13 -4.76 -0.02
N GLU A 114 -3.28 -4.15 -1.20
CA GLU A 114 -4.09 -2.94 -1.40
C GLU A 114 -5.58 -3.25 -1.51
N MET A 115 -5.95 -4.46 -1.94
CA MET A 115 -7.34 -4.91 -2.01
C MET A 115 -8.02 -4.85 -0.64
N GLY A 116 -9.18 -4.19 -0.57
CA GLY A 116 -9.98 -4.06 0.64
C GLY A 116 -9.53 -2.96 1.60
N LYS A 117 -8.36 -2.33 1.36
CA LYS A 117 -7.90 -1.20 2.19
C LYS A 117 -8.85 -0.01 2.13
N SER A 118 -9.32 0.36 0.94
CA SER A 118 -10.29 1.45 0.74
C SER A 118 -11.60 1.22 1.49
N GLU A 119 -12.15 -0.01 1.41
CA GLU A 119 -13.39 -0.34 2.10
C GLU A 119 -13.23 -0.28 3.64
N LEU A 120 -12.07 -0.68 4.15
CA LEU A 120 -11.76 -0.56 5.58
C LEU A 120 -11.58 0.91 6.00
N GLU A 121 -10.90 1.72 5.19
CA GLU A 121 -10.74 3.17 5.42
C GLU A 121 -12.11 3.87 5.45
N GLU A 122 -13.02 3.55 4.53
CA GLU A 122 -14.39 4.06 4.54
C GLU A 122 -15.16 3.64 5.80
N LYS A 123 -15.05 2.38 6.22
CA LYS A 123 -15.68 1.90 7.46
C LYS A 123 -15.14 2.61 8.70
N ILE A 124 -13.84 2.88 8.75
CA ILE A 124 -13.22 3.65 9.85
C ILE A 124 -13.87 5.03 9.94
N VAL A 125 -13.94 5.77 8.83
CA VAL A 125 -14.55 7.10 8.80
C VAL A 125 -16.02 7.07 9.24
N GLN A 126 -16.79 6.10 8.76
CA GLN A 126 -18.19 5.94 9.17
C GLN A 126 -18.34 5.66 10.67
N LEU A 127 -17.48 4.80 11.23
CA LEU A 127 -17.49 4.46 12.65
C LEU A 127 -17.06 5.64 13.52
N GLU A 128 -16.07 6.42 13.10
CA GLU A 128 -15.63 7.63 13.79
C GLU A 128 -16.75 8.69 13.84
N GLN A 129 -17.41 8.94 12.71
CA GLN A 129 -18.56 9.84 12.68
C GLN A 129 -19.71 9.36 13.58
N ARG A 130 -19.96 8.04 13.59
CA ARG A 130 -21.00 7.46 14.46
C ARG A 130 -20.63 7.59 15.94
N LYS A 131 -19.36 7.37 16.29
CA LYS A 131 -18.84 7.55 17.66
C LYS A 131 -19.04 8.99 18.11
N GLN A 132 -18.65 9.97 17.29
CA GLN A 132 -18.79 11.39 17.60
C GLN A 132 -20.26 11.77 17.85
N LYS A 133 -21.18 11.36 16.97
CA LYS A 133 -22.63 11.58 17.15
C LYS A 133 -23.19 10.96 18.43
N LEU A 134 -22.67 9.80 18.84
CA LEU A 134 -23.09 9.15 20.09
C LEU A 134 -22.52 9.86 21.32
N GLU A 135 -21.30 10.38 21.24
CA GLU A 135 -20.69 11.17 22.30
C GLU A 135 -21.44 12.49 22.53
N GLU A 136 -21.83 13.19 21.45
CA GLU A 136 -22.68 14.39 21.53
C GLU A 136 -24.02 14.08 22.22
N LYS A 137 -24.72 13.02 21.77
CA LYS A 137 -25.97 12.58 22.40
C LYS A 137 -25.80 12.21 23.87
N ARG A 138 -24.67 11.60 24.23
CA ARG A 138 -24.35 11.26 25.62
C ARG A 138 -24.23 12.53 26.46
N ILE A 139 -23.52 13.54 25.97
CA ILE A 139 -23.35 14.83 26.66
C ILE A 139 -24.70 15.53 26.82
N ASP A 140 -25.52 15.58 25.77
CA ASP A 140 -26.86 16.18 25.84
C ASP A 140 -27.77 15.52 26.88
N LEU A 141 -27.76 14.18 26.93
CA LEU A 141 -28.54 13.43 27.91
C LEU A 141 -28.01 13.62 29.33
N LEU A 142 -26.68 13.73 29.51
CA LEU A 142 -26.08 14.03 30.81
C LEU A 142 -26.52 15.41 31.31
N ASN A 143 -26.44 16.43 30.45
CA ASN A 143 -26.87 17.79 30.77
C ASN A 143 -28.36 17.85 31.13
N LYS A 144 -29.21 17.12 30.39
CA LYS A 144 -30.64 16.99 30.70
C LYS A 144 -30.85 16.35 32.06
N LYS A 145 -30.18 15.23 32.35
CA LYS A 145 -30.23 14.56 33.65
C LYS A 145 -29.85 15.51 34.78
N ASP A 146 -28.70 16.18 34.67
CA ASP A 146 -28.21 17.07 35.72
C ASP A 146 -29.17 18.25 35.98
N SER A 147 -29.78 18.78 34.92
CA SER A 147 -30.80 19.85 35.05
C SER A 147 -32.06 19.37 35.77
N LEU A 148 -32.50 18.13 35.52
CA LEU A 148 -33.65 17.53 36.19
C LEU A 148 -33.34 17.22 37.65
N ASP A 149 -32.17 16.65 37.92
CA ASP A 149 -31.73 16.33 39.28
C ASP A 149 -31.65 17.59 40.15
N LYS A 150 -31.19 18.73 39.60
CA LYS A 150 -31.23 20.03 40.29
C LYS A 150 -32.66 20.49 40.59
N LYS A 151 -33.55 20.47 39.59
CA LYS A 151 -34.96 20.87 39.77
C LYS A 151 -35.69 20.01 40.79
N ILE A 152 -35.43 18.71 40.81
CA ILE A 152 -36.03 17.78 41.77
C ILE A 152 -35.50 18.08 43.18
N LYS A 153 -34.18 18.29 43.34
CA LYS A 153 -33.59 18.67 44.63
C LYS A 153 -34.17 19.97 45.17
N GLU A 154 -34.31 20.99 44.32
CA GLU A 154 -34.93 22.27 44.69
C GLU A 154 -36.39 22.09 45.11
N ARG A 155 -37.22 21.37 44.34
CA ARG A 155 -38.63 21.09 44.72
C ARG A 155 -38.71 20.34 46.04
N ASN A 156 -37.90 19.30 46.22
CA ASN A 156 -37.89 18.53 47.46
C ASN A 156 -37.46 19.40 48.66
N GLN A 157 -36.47 20.29 48.50
CA GLN A 157 -36.08 21.23 49.55
C GLN A 157 -37.21 22.19 49.93
N ILE A 158 -37.94 22.72 48.94
CA ILE A 158 -39.09 23.61 49.19
C ILE A 158 -40.22 22.86 49.90
N GLU A 159 -40.55 21.64 49.46
CA GLU A 159 -41.58 20.81 50.10
C GLU A 159 -41.19 20.41 51.53
N GLU A 160 -39.92 20.06 51.75
CA GLU A 160 -39.36 19.77 53.08
C GLU A 160 -39.47 20.98 54.01
N GLN A 161 -39.13 22.19 53.53
CA GLN A 161 -39.26 23.42 54.31
C GLN A 161 -40.72 23.73 54.66
N LYS A 162 -41.63 23.64 53.69
CA LYS A 162 -43.08 23.83 53.94
C LYS A 162 -43.61 22.84 54.97
N ARG A 163 -43.27 21.55 54.81
CA ARG A 163 -43.66 20.50 55.76
C ARG A 163 -43.12 20.77 57.16
N LYS A 164 -41.86 21.23 57.29
CA LYS A 164 -41.27 21.61 58.59
C LYS A 164 -42.02 22.77 59.25
N GLN A 165 -42.30 23.83 58.49
CA GLN A 165 -43.06 24.99 58.99
C GLN A 165 -44.48 24.59 59.43
N GLU A 166 -45.14 23.72 58.68
CA GLU A 166 -46.48 23.23 59.01
C GLU A 166 -46.47 22.37 60.28
N ILE A 167 -45.46 21.50 60.45
CA ILE A 167 -45.26 20.73 61.68
C ILE A 167 -44.99 21.66 62.88
N GLU A 168 -44.14 22.68 62.72
CA GLU A 168 -43.84 23.65 63.78
C GLU A 168 -45.08 24.45 64.18
N PHE A 169 -45.86 24.91 63.20
CA PHE A 169 -47.12 25.62 63.43
C PHE A 169 -48.14 24.76 64.17
N LEU A 170 -48.33 23.51 63.75
CA LEU A 170 -49.23 22.56 64.41
C LEU A 170 -48.77 22.23 65.84
N LYS A 171 -47.45 22.09 66.06
CA LYS A 171 -46.89 21.92 67.41
C LYS A 171 -47.16 23.14 68.29
N TYR A 172 -46.97 24.34 67.76
CA TYR A 172 -47.26 25.58 68.48
C TYR A 172 -48.74 25.70 68.85
N GLN A 173 -49.65 25.45 67.89
CA GLN A 173 -51.08 25.41 68.16
C GLN A 173 -51.44 24.35 69.20
N GLY A 174 -50.88 23.14 69.09
CA GLY A 174 -51.07 22.07 70.07
C GLY A 174 -50.67 22.51 71.48
N GLN A 175 -49.49 23.12 71.63
CA GLN A 175 -49.01 23.65 72.92
C GLN A 175 -49.89 24.78 73.45
N HIS A 176 -50.32 25.72 72.59
CA HIS A 176 -51.19 26.81 72.98
C HIS A 176 -52.58 26.32 73.41
N LEU A 177 -53.16 25.35 72.68
CA LEU A 177 -54.42 24.72 73.05
C LEU A 177 -54.31 23.95 74.36
N GLU A 178 -53.19 23.24 74.58
CA GLU A 178 -52.92 22.54 75.83
C GLU A 178 -52.79 23.52 77.02
N ALA A 179 -52.10 24.64 76.83
CA ALA A 179 -51.99 25.70 77.83
C ALA A 179 -53.35 26.39 78.08
N PHE A 180 -54.14 26.63 77.04
CA PHE A 180 -55.50 27.17 77.15
C PHE A 180 -56.41 26.23 77.93
N LEU A 181 -56.41 24.92 77.62
CA LEU A 181 -57.16 23.92 78.38
C LEU A 181 -56.76 23.89 79.86
N LYS A 182 -55.46 23.96 80.17
CA LYS A 182 -54.95 24.09 81.54
C LYS A 182 -55.41 25.38 82.23
N SER A 183 -55.61 26.47 81.50
CA SER A 183 -56.09 27.76 82.03
C SER A 183 -57.61 27.89 82.17
N VAL A 184 -58.38 27.15 81.36
CA VAL A 184 -59.86 27.12 81.39
C VAL A 184 -60.37 26.03 82.35
N GLN A 185 -59.50 25.11 82.76
CA GLN A 185 -59.71 24.23 83.91
C GLN A 185 -58.90 24.66 85.15
N PRO A 186 -59.14 25.83 85.77
CA PRO A 186 -58.95 25.93 87.20
C PRO A 186 -60.18 25.27 87.86
N GLU A 187 -59.93 24.22 88.65
CA GLU A 187 -60.92 23.48 89.44
C GLU A 187 -61.76 22.41 88.70
N LEU A 188 -61.17 21.22 88.54
CA LEU A 188 -61.82 20.06 89.13
C LEU A 188 -60.79 19.32 89.99
N LYS A 189 -61.18 19.13 91.26
CA LYS A 189 -60.50 18.30 92.26
C LYS A 189 -60.16 16.91 91.74
#